data_AF-A0A7C6TU58-F1
#
_entry.id   AF-A0A7C6TU58-F1
#
_cell.length_a   1.000
_cell.length_b   1.000
_cell.length_c   1.000
_cell.angle_alpha   90.00
_cell.angle_beta   90.00
_cell.angle_gamma   90.00
#
_symmetry.space_group_name_H-M   'P 1'
#
loop_
_entity.id
_entity.type
_entity.pdbx_description
1 polymer ?
#
loop_
_entity_poly.entity_id
_entity_poly.type
_entity_poly.pdbx_seq_one_letter_code
_entity_poly.pdbx_strand_id
1 'polypeptide(L)'
;ESQVGRAVRTRRWKYGVDAPDLDGNADAASSEYVEQYLYDLGNDPHEQNNLVGDSTYRAVVDELAERLMQRMVAVGEPPARIVRR
;
A
#
# COMPACT_ATOMS: atom_id res chain seq x y z
N GLU A 1 -16.82 1.77 0.62
CA GLU A 1 -15.71 0.88 0.23
C GLU A 1 -15.65 -0.25 1.28
N SER A 2 -15.14 -1.45 1.00
CA SER A 2 -15.11 -2.51 2.03
C SER A 2 -13.96 -2.36 3.03
N GLN A 3 -13.01 -1.46 2.75
CA GLN A 3 -11.83 -1.17 3.56
C GLN A 3 -11.40 0.28 3.32
N VAL A 4 -10.60 0.83 4.22
CA VAL A 4 -9.86 2.08 3.97
C VAL A 4 -8.47 1.69 3.48
N GLY A 5 -8.26 1.74 2.16
CA GLY A 5 -7.00 1.31 1.54
C GLY A 5 -6.38 2.35 0.63
N ARG A 6 -5.06 2.23 0.41
CA ARG A 6 -4.33 3.02 -0.59
C ARG A 6 -3.37 2.10 -1.33
N ALA A 7 -3.16 2.37 -2.61
CA ALA A 7 -2.28 1.58 -3.43
C ALA A 7 -1.54 2.44 -4.46
N VAL A 8 -0.32 2.01 -4.79
CA VAL A 8 0.45 2.51 -5.92
C VAL A 8 0.70 1.38 -6.89
N ARG A 9 0.44 1.66 -8.18
CA ARG A 9 0.75 0.74 -9.27
C ARG A 9 1.74 1.38 -10.22
N THR A 10 2.80 0.64 -10.52
CA THR A 10 3.79 0.93 -11.56
C THR A 10 3.63 -0.08 -12.68
N ARG A 11 4.51 -0.03 -13.69
CA ARG A 11 4.51 -1.04 -14.77
C ARG A 11 4.78 -2.45 -14.24
N ARG A 12 5.62 -2.59 -13.23
CA ARG A 12 6.07 -3.88 -12.68
C ARG A 12 5.44 -4.23 -11.34
N TRP A 13 5.22 -3.25 -10.48
CA TRP A 13 4.82 -3.49 -9.09
C TRP A 13 3.44 -2.95 -8.80
N LYS A 14 2.68 -3.67 -7.99
CA LYS A 14 1.52 -3.16 -7.26
C LYS A 14 1.78 -3.32 -5.77
N TYR A 15 1.72 -2.21 -5.04
CA TYR A 15 1.87 -2.17 -3.59
C TYR A 15 0.64 -1.52 -2.98
N GLY A 16 0.16 -2.06 -1.87
CA GLY A 16 -1.01 -1.51 -1.19
C GLY A 16 -1.00 -1.77 0.32
N VAL A 17 -1.76 -0.90 0.98
CA VAL A 17 -1.88 -0.81 2.43
C VAL A 17 -3.35 -0.66 2.81
N ASP A 18 -3.71 -1.13 3.99
CA ASP A 18 -5.04 -0.99 4.58
C ASP A 18 -4.98 -0.42 6.00
N ALA A 19 -6.08 0.18 6.46
CA ALA A 19 -6.27 0.56 7.84
C ALA A 19 -7.27 -0.44 8.46
N PRO A 20 -6.79 -1.52 9.10
CA PRO A 20 -7.63 -2.65 9.52
C PRO A 20 -8.67 -2.28 10.59
N ASP A 21 -8.43 -1.18 11.32
CA ASP A 21 -9.28 -0.72 12.41
C ASP A 21 -10.33 0.32 11.97
N LEU A 22 -10.45 0.62 10.67
CA LEU A 22 -11.39 1.62 10.12
C LEU A 22 -12.47 1.00 9.23
N ASP A 23 -13.61 1.67 9.15
CA ASP A 23 -14.72 1.28 8.29
C ASP A 23 -14.68 2.05 6.97
N GLY A 24 -14.51 1.34 5.85
CA GLY A 24 -14.47 1.93 4.50
C GLY A 24 -15.77 2.61 4.04
N ASN A 25 -16.85 2.56 4.81
CA ASN A 25 -18.07 3.34 4.56
C ASN A 25 -18.19 4.59 5.44
N ALA A 26 -17.48 4.64 6.58
CA ALA A 26 -17.53 5.77 7.51
C ALA A 26 -16.29 6.66 7.41
N ASP A 27 -15.14 6.08 7.08
CA ASP A 27 -13.84 6.72 7.13
C ASP A 27 -13.27 6.91 5.73
N ALA A 28 -12.84 8.14 5.41
CA ALA A 28 -12.26 8.46 4.11
C ALA A 28 -10.74 8.22 4.05
N ALA A 29 -10.05 8.30 5.19
CA ALA A 29 -8.60 8.20 5.29
C ALA A 29 -8.18 7.76 6.70
N SER A 30 -6.93 7.31 6.83
CA SER A 30 -6.30 6.97 8.11
C SER A 30 -5.04 7.78 8.33
N SER A 31 -4.68 8.01 9.60
CA SER A 31 -3.34 8.48 9.97
C SER A 31 -2.31 7.35 10.02
N GLU A 32 -2.77 6.09 10.01
CA GLU A 32 -1.96 4.88 10.04
C GLU A 32 -2.49 3.82 9.09
N TYR A 33 -1.59 3.23 8.31
CA TYR A 33 -1.87 2.09 7.46
C TYR A 33 -0.89 0.95 7.74
N VAL A 34 -1.30 -0.27 7.46
CA VAL A 34 -0.49 -1.49 7.57
C VAL A 34 -0.23 -2.05 6.18
N GLU A 35 0.96 -2.58 5.96
CA GLU A 35 1.31 -3.25 4.71
C GLU A 35 0.37 -4.43 4.42
N GLN A 36 -0.30 -4.41 3.26
CA GLN A 36 -1.26 -5.44 2.88
C GLN A 36 -0.67 -6.36 1.80
N TYR A 37 -0.10 -5.78 0.74
CA TYR A 37 0.45 -6.58 -0.37
C TYR A 37 1.56 -5.90 -1.18
N LEU A 38 2.39 -6.74 -1.81
CA LEU A 38 3.27 -6.41 -2.92
C LEU A 38 3.13 -7.52 -3.98
N TYR A 39 2.88 -7.12 -5.23
CA TYR A 39 2.79 -8.04 -6.38
C TYR A 39 3.74 -7.62 -7.51
N ASP A 40 4.52 -8.56 -8.05
CA ASP A 40 5.28 -8.40 -9.30
C ASP A 40 4.37 -8.68 -10.50
N LEU A 41 3.69 -7.67 -11.01
CA LEU A 41 2.80 -7.78 -12.18
C LEU A 41 3.50 -8.23 -13.46
N GLY A 42 4.83 -8.14 -13.52
CA GLY A 42 5.60 -8.63 -14.66
C GLY A 42 5.69 -10.15 -14.70
N ASN A 43 5.81 -10.77 -13.53
CA ASN A 43 5.93 -12.23 -13.37
C ASN A 43 4.60 -12.89 -12.95
N ASP A 44 3.73 -12.14 -12.28
CA ASP A 44 2.48 -12.57 -11.71
C ASP A 44 1.38 -11.52 -11.98
N PRO A 45 0.90 -11.43 -13.23
CA PRO A 45 -0.10 -10.43 -13.64
C PRO A 45 -1.47 -10.65 -12.98
N HIS A 46 -1.69 -11.80 -12.34
CA HIS A 46 -2.92 -12.16 -11.66
C HIS A 46 -2.81 -12.04 -10.12
N GLU A 47 -1.71 -11.47 -9.61
CA GLU A 47 -1.56 -11.10 -8.20
C GLU A 47 -1.74 -12.28 -7.22
N GLN A 48 -1.28 -13.47 -7.61
CA GLN A 48 -1.42 -14.70 -6.82
C GLN A 48 -0.40 -14.81 -5.67
N ASN A 49 0.75 -14.16 -5.81
CA ASN A 49 1.90 -14.28 -4.92
C ASN A 49 2.15 -12.95 -4.21
N ASN A 50 1.68 -12.84 -2.96
CA ASN A 50 1.96 -11.68 -2.14
C ASN A 50 3.39 -11.73 -1.58
N LEU A 51 4.21 -10.74 -1.94
CA LEU A 51 5.62 -10.63 -1.60
C LEU A 51 5.91 -9.64 -0.45
N VAL A 52 4.88 -9.07 0.18
CA VAL A 52 5.06 -7.91 1.09
C VAL A 52 5.89 -8.22 2.34
N GLY A 53 5.90 -9.46 2.81
CA GLY A 53 6.68 -9.93 3.96
C GLY A 53 8.00 -10.61 3.59
N ASP A 54 8.34 -10.68 2.30
CA ASP A 54 9.61 -11.28 1.86
C ASP A 54 10.73 -10.23 1.92
N SER A 55 11.72 -10.50 2.76
CA SER A 55 12.86 -9.60 3.01
C SER A 55 13.69 -9.30 1.76
N THR A 56 13.65 -10.18 0.75
CA THR A 56 14.29 -9.98 -0.56
C THR A 56 13.76 -8.75 -1.28
N TYR A 57 12.48 -8.41 -1.06
CA TYR A 57 11.81 -7.30 -1.73
C TYR A 57 11.67 -6.06 -0.84
N ARG A 58 12.25 -6.04 0.37
CA ARG A 58 12.10 -4.95 1.34
C ARG A 58 12.41 -3.58 0.76
N ALA A 59 13.49 -3.45 -0.01
CA ALA A 59 13.87 -2.20 -0.66
C ALA A 59 12.81 -1.69 -1.66
N VAL A 60 12.17 -2.60 -2.40
CA VAL A 60 11.09 -2.25 -3.34
C VAL A 60 9.86 -1.77 -2.58
N VAL A 61 9.51 -2.46 -1.50
CA VAL A 61 8.37 -2.07 -0.66
C VAL A 61 8.62 -0.71 0.02
N ASP A 62 9.85 -0.44 0.44
CA ASP A 62 10.22 0.84 1.06
C ASP A 62 10.09 2.01 0.09
N GLU A 63 10.63 1.86 -1.12
CA GLU A 63 10.50 2.85 -2.20
C GLU A 63 9.03 3.13 -2.54
N LEU A 64 8.22 2.08 -2.70
CA LEU A 64 6.83 2.23 -3.11
C LEU A 64 5.97 2.86 -2.01
N ALA A 65 6.25 2.57 -0.74
CA ALA A 65 5.57 3.18 0.39
C ALA A 65 5.89 4.67 0.55
N GLU A 66 7.16 5.05 0.41
CA GLU A 66 7.54 6.47 0.41
C GLU A 66 6.81 7.22 -0.71
N ARG A 67 6.79 6.62 -1.90
CA ARG A 67 6.10 7.17 -3.06
C ARG A 67 4.58 7.25 -2.86
N LEU A 68 3.98 6.28 -2.15
CA LEU A 68 2.56 6.29 -1.82
C LEU A 68 2.23 7.43 -0.86
N MET A 69 2.98 7.57 0.24
CA MET A 69 2.80 8.66 1.22
C MET A 69 2.94 10.04 0.57
N GLN A 70 3.95 10.22 -0.29
CA GLN A 70 4.13 11.47 -1.04
C GLN A 70 2.93 11.79 -1.93
N ARG A 71 2.35 10.79 -2.60
CA ARG A 71 1.19 10.99 -3.47
C ARG A 71 -0.08 11.31 -2.70
N MET A 72 -0.31 10.66 -1.56
CA MET A 72 -1.44 10.96 -0.68
C MET A 72 -1.42 12.45 -0.27
N VAL A 73 -0.26 12.93 0.20
CA VAL A 73 -0.09 14.34 0.56
C VAL A 73 -0.26 15.26 -0.65
N ALA A 74 0.27 14.89 -1.81
CA ALA A 74 0.17 15.70 -3.03
C ALA A 74 -1.28 15.92 -3.51
N VAL A 75 -2.22 15.03 -3.17
CA VAL A 75 -3.65 15.18 -3.48
C VAL A 75 -4.46 15.76 -2.33
N GLY A 76 -3.78 16.22 -1.26
CA GLY A 76 -4.41 16.87 -0.11
C GLY A 76 -4.87 15.93 0.99
N GLU A 77 -4.50 14.65 0.96
CA GLU A 77 -4.75 13.77 2.11
C GLU A 77 -3.81 14.15 3.28
N PRO A 78 -4.27 13.97 4.53
CA PRO A 78 -3.41 14.14 5.70
C PRO A 78 -2.18 13.23 5.62
N PRO A 79 -1.02 13.67 6.13
CA PRO A 79 0.13 12.79 6.30
C PRO A 79 -0.24 11.56 7.14
N ALA A 80 0.22 10.39 6.69
CA ALA A 80 0.00 9.13 7.37
C ALA A 80 1.33 8.37 7.54
N ARG A 81 1.37 7.45 8.50
CA ARG A 81 2.47 6.50 8.65
C ARG A 81 2.08 5.12 8.13
N ILE A 82 3.05 4.39 7.60
CA ILE A 82 2.86 3.00 7.16
C ILE A 82 3.65 2.07 8.09
N VAL A 83 2.95 1.15 8.74
CA VAL A 83 3.50 0.08 9.58
C VAL A 83 3.97 -1.06 8.69
N ARG A 84 5.26 -1.38 8.78
CA ARG A 84 5.93 -2.39 7.96
C ARG A 84 5.76 -3.80 8.54
N ARG A 85 5.65 -4.81 7.67
CA ARG A 85 5.65 -6.24 8.04
C ARG A 85 7.01 -6.90 7.80
#